data_AF-H2Y9F2-F1
#
_entry.id   AF-H2Y9F2-F1
#
_cell.length_a   1.000
_cell.length_b   1.000
_cell.length_c   1.000
_cell.angle_alpha   90.00
_cell.angle_beta   90.00
_cell.angle_gamma   90.00
#
_symmetry.space_group_name_H-M   'P 1'
#
loop_
_entity.id
_entity.type
_entity.pdbx_description
1 polymer ?
#
loop_
_entity_poly.entity_id
_entity_poly.type
_entity_poly.pdbx_seq_one_letter_code
_entity_poly.pdbx_strand_id
1 'polypeptide(L)'
;MRHPFPGPGLAIRVICAEEAFLCPEFSQTQTLLRLLSGYCHSINKPHALLQKIHAVITSEEEREMLRKYTDRFQMKAVLLPIKSVGVQGDCRTYSYVVGLSSAEAKPDWETLFFMAKTIPRICHNVNRITYIFGEAVNDQIQDVTPTILSFNVLSTLRQCDNIAHSVLAQHNVVNKISQMPVVLIPLHFDRDTLCRGPSCQRSVVLRPFITNDFMTGLAAQPGKHIPEEVVLEMAKNIKSVPGISRVLYDLTSKPPGTTEWE
;
A
#
# COMPACT_ATOMS: atom_id res chain seq x y z
N MET A 1 1.34 22.03 -15.54
CA MET A 1 0.89 21.08 -16.58
C MET A 1 -0.08 20.10 -15.91
N ARG A 2 -1.13 19.60 -16.57
CA ARG A 2 -2.03 18.58 -15.97
C ARG A 2 -1.39 17.20 -16.11
N HIS A 3 -1.53 16.36 -15.10
CA HIS A 3 -1.13 14.95 -15.19
C HIS A 3 -1.96 14.21 -16.26
N PRO A 4 -1.40 13.17 -16.90
CA PRO A 4 -2.18 12.31 -17.76
C PRO A 4 -3.31 11.63 -16.98
N PHE A 5 -4.47 11.51 -17.63
CA PHE A 5 -5.66 10.88 -17.08
C PHE A 5 -6.09 9.74 -18.00
N PRO A 6 -6.32 8.52 -17.48
CA PRO A 6 -6.60 7.35 -18.31
C PRO A 6 -7.97 7.48 -19.00
N GLY A 7 -8.12 6.85 -20.17
CA GLY A 7 -9.38 6.85 -20.94
C GLY A 7 -10.60 6.35 -20.14
N PRO A 8 -10.52 5.20 -19.44
CA PRO A 8 -11.57 4.72 -18.53
C PRO A 8 -11.79 5.61 -17.28
N GLY A 9 -10.90 6.57 -17.05
CA GLY A 9 -10.96 7.50 -15.93
C GLY A 9 -10.95 6.84 -14.56
N LEU A 10 -11.91 7.22 -13.72
CA LEU A 10 -11.99 6.73 -12.34
C LEU A 10 -12.47 5.27 -12.23
N ALA A 11 -12.97 4.67 -13.31
CA ALA A 11 -13.45 3.29 -13.29
C ALA A 11 -12.34 2.31 -12.90
N ILE A 12 -11.09 2.60 -13.28
CA ILE A 12 -9.91 1.78 -12.98
C ILE A 12 -9.15 2.26 -11.73
N ARG A 13 -9.80 3.11 -10.94
CA ARG A 13 -9.31 3.64 -9.66
C ARG A 13 -10.23 3.27 -8.51
N VAL A 14 -11.17 2.35 -8.74
CA VAL A 14 -12.04 1.78 -7.70
C VAL A 14 -11.86 0.28 -7.75
N ILE A 15 -11.21 -0.28 -6.72
CA ILE A 15 -11.16 -1.73 -6.57
C ILE A 15 -12.57 -2.21 -6.21
N CYS A 16 -13.23 -2.82 -7.18
CA CYS A 16 -14.56 -3.41 -7.00
C CYS A 16 -14.42 -4.83 -6.41
N ALA A 17 -15.23 -5.15 -5.41
CA ALA A 17 -15.24 -6.45 -4.77
C ALA A 17 -16.59 -6.71 -4.09
N GLU A 18 -17.12 -7.92 -4.25
CA GLU A 18 -18.27 -8.42 -3.48
C GLU A 18 -17.81 -9.34 -2.35
N GLU A 19 -16.73 -10.09 -2.56
CA GLU A 19 -16.14 -11.01 -1.59
C GLU A 19 -14.65 -10.71 -1.37
N ALA A 20 -14.16 -11.11 -0.20
CA ALA A 20 -12.75 -10.99 0.16
C ALA A 20 -11.90 -11.97 -0.65
N PHE A 21 -10.77 -11.49 -1.18
CA PHE A 21 -9.83 -12.36 -1.87
C PHE A 21 -8.97 -13.12 -0.84
N LEU A 22 -9.31 -14.39 -0.59
CA LEU A 22 -8.64 -15.25 0.39
C LEU A 22 -8.30 -16.62 -0.24
N CYS A 23 -7.09 -16.76 -0.77
CA CYS A 23 -6.57 -18.04 -1.26
C CYS A 23 -6.04 -18.91 -0.11
N PRO A 24 -5.85 -20.23 -0.32
CA PRO A 24 -5.24 -21.12 0.66
C PRO A 24 -3.88 -20.64 1.20
N GLU A 25 -3.09 -19.94 0.39
CA GLU A 25 -1.77 -19.42 0.77
C GLU A 25 -1.84 -18.15 1.65
N PHE A 26 -3.01 -17.55 1.83
CA PHE A 26 -3.19 -16.27 2.52
C PHE A 26 -2.58 -16.28 3.94
N SER A 27 -2.89 -17.31 4.72
CA SER A 27 -2.37 -17.48 6.08
C SER A 27 -0.86 -17.70 6.12
N GLN A 28 -0.32 -18.42 5.14
CA GLN A 28 1.11 -18.67 5.03
C GLN A 28 1.86 -17.38 4.68
N THR A 29 1.37 -16.62 3.69
CA THR A 29 1.93 -15.32 3.31
C THR A 29 1.83 -14.32 4.46
N GLN A 30 0.70 -14.26 5.17
CA GLN A 30 0.57 -13.41 6.35
C GLN A 30 1.60 -13.76 7.44
N THR A 31 1.85 -15.04 7.68
CA THR A 31 2.84 -15.49 8.67
C THR A 31 4.25 -15.08 8.26
N LEU A 32 4.59 -15.24 6.97
CA LEU A 32 5.86 -14.81 6.41
C LEU A 32 6.06 -13.29 6.53
N LEU A 33 5.00 -12.50 6.28
CA LEU A 33 5.04 -11.05 6.45
C LEU A 33 5.27 -10.63 7.90
N ARG A 34 4.67 -11.32 8.89
CA ARG A 34 4.93 -11.05 10.31
C ARG A 34 6.39 -11.33 10.69
N LEU A 35 6.97 -12.41 10.16
CA LEU A 35 8.38 -12.73 10.37
C LEU A 35 9.30 -11.67 9.75
N LEU A 36 8.95 -11.15 8.57
CA LEU A 36 9.69 -10.09 7.90
C LEU A 36 9.60 -8.76 8.64
N SER A 37 8.41 -8.35 9.08
CA SER A 37 8.24 -7.08 9.82
C SER A 37 8.89 -7.12 11.20
N GLY A 38 8.95 -8.30 11.83
CA GLY A 38 9.61 -8.54 13.12
C GLY A 38 10.92 -9.30 13.01
N TYR A 39 11.70 -9.09 11.94
CA TYR A 39 12.87 -9.93 11.64
C TYR A 39 13.92 -9.93 12.76
N CYS A 40 14.27 -8.76 13.32
CA CYS A 40 15.22 -8.63 14.43
C CYS A 40 14.90 -9.52 15.65
N HIS A 41 13.62 -9.76 15.95
CA HIS A 41 13.19 -10.65 17.03
C HIS A 41 13.06 -12.10 16.58
N SER A 42 12.70 -12.31 15.31
CA SER A 42 12.39 -13.63 14.75
C SER A 42 13.64 -14.48 14.52
N ILE A 43 14.81 -13.89 14.25
CA ILE A 43 16.06 -14.62 14.03
C ILE A 43 16.47 -15.54 15.19
N ASN A 44 16.04 -15.21 16.42
CA ASN A 44 16.36 -16.00 17.61
C ASN A 44 15.47 -17.25 17.76
N LYS A 45 14.43 -17.39 16.92
CA LYS A 45 13.48 -18.51 16.96
C LYS A 45 13.57 -19.30 15.66
N PRO A 46 13.96 -20.59 15.69
CA PRO A 46 14.03 -21.38 14.47
C PRO A 46 12.64 -21.56 13.88
N HIS A 47 12.45 -21.11 12.64
CA HIS A 47 11.19 -21.22 11.92
C HIS A 47 11.47 -21.62 10.47
N ALA A 48 10.77 -22.62 9.94
CA ALA A 48 10.99 -23.12 8.57
C ALA A 48 10.90 -22.01 7.51
N LEU A 49 9.94 -21.08 7.67
CA LEU A 49 9.79 -19.92 6.78
C LEU A 49 10.96 -18.91 6.81
N LEU A 50 11.79 -18.87 7.86
CA LEU A 50 12.99 -18.01 7.87
C LEU A 50 14.01 -18.46 6.82
N GLN A 51 14.10 -19.77 6.55
CA GLN A 51 14.96 -20.30 5.49
C GLN A 51 14.55 -19.73 4.12
N LYS A 52 13.25 -19.51 3.89
CA LYS A 52 12.75 -18.90 2.66
C LYS A 52 13.21 -17.44 2.51
N ILE A 53 13.28 -16.70 3.62
CA ILE A 53 13.82 -15.33 3.64
C ILE A 53 15.32 -15.35 3.33
N HIS A 54 16.08 -16.21 4.01
CA HIS A 54 17.53 -16.31 3.85
C HIS A 54 17.95 -16.83 2.46
N ALA A 55 17.10 -17.62 1.80
CA ALA A 55 17.34 -18.08 0.44
C ALA A 55 17.26 -16.94 -0.60
N VAL A 56 16.44 -15.92 -0.36
CA VAL A 56 16.28 -14.77 -1.26
C VAL A 56 17.22 -13.62 -0.88
N ILE A 57 17.35 -13.34 0.41
CA ILE A 57 18.31 -12.36 0.94
C ILE A 57 19.60 -13.11 1.23
N THR A 58 20.43 -13.24 0.20
CA THR A 58 21.70 -13.97 0.28
C THR A 58 22.85 -13.11 0.81
N SER A 59 22.79 -11.80 0.59
CA SER A 59 23.80 -10.86 1.08
C SER A 59 23.69 -10.64 2.58
N GLU A 60 24.80 -10.82 3.29
CA GLU A 60 24.86 -10.57 4.74
C GLU A 60 24.63 -9.10 5.08
N GLU A 61 25.08 -8.19 4.21
CA GLU A 61 24.82 -6.75 4.36
C GLU A 61 23.32 -6.45 4.31
N GLU A 62 22.59 -7.08 3.39
CA GLU A 62 21.13 -6.88 3.25
C GLU A 62 20.37 -7.44 4.46
N ARG A 63 20.85 -8.55 5.04
CA ARG A 63 20.29 -9.12 6.28
C ARG A 63 20.52 -8.22 7.49
N GLU A 64 21.72 -7.66 7.63
CA GLU A 64 22.04 -6.75 8.72
C GLU A 64 21.24 -5.44 8.59
N MET A 65 21.05 -4.94 7.36
CA MET A 65 20.17 -3.80 7.11
C MET A 65 18.71 -4.12 7.48
N LEU A 66 18.17 -5.28 7.08
CA LEU A 66 16.82 -5.71 7.47
C LEU A 66 16.70 -5.81 9.00
N ARG A 67 17.70 -6.37 9.68
CA ARG A 67 17.74 -6.44 11.14
C ARG A 67 17.72 -5.06 11.77
N LYS A 68 18.59 -4.15 11.32
CA LYS A 68 18.68 -2.77 11.83
C LYS A 68 17.37 -1.99 11.62
N TYR A 69 16.77 -2.11 10.44
CA TYR A 69 15.52 -1.41 10.14
C TYR A 69 14.34 -1.94 10.96
N THR A 70 14.24 -3.26 11.14
CA THR A 70 13.16 -3.87 11.94
C THR A 70 13.34 -3.68 13.46
N ASP A 71 14.57 -3.47 13.92
CA ASP A 71 14.87 -3.07 15.30
C ASP A 71 14.53 -1.60 15.56
N ARG A 72 14.90 -0.72 14.62
CA ARG A 72 14.67 0.72 14.72
C ARG A 72 13.21 1.13 14.56
N PHE A 73 12.51 0.54 13.59
CA PHE A 73 11.14 0.92 13.22
C PHE A 73 10.18 -0.26 13.43
N GLN A 74 9.39 -0.20 14.50
CA GLN A 74 8.48 -1.28 14.87
C GLN A 74 7.23 -1.27 14.00
N MET A 75 7.31 -1.95 12.86
CA MET A 75 6.23 -2.01 11.90
C MET A 75 5.44 -3.33 11.97
N LYS A 76 4.18 -3.27 11.52
CA LYS A 76 3.31 -4.42 11.29
C LYS A 76 3.00 -4.53 9.81
N ALA A 77 3.09 -5.75 9.28
CA ALA A 77 2.71 -6.07 7.92
C ALA A 77 1.44 -6.92 7.90
N VAL A 78 0.41 -6.44 7.20
CA VAL A 78 -0.88 -7.12 7.00
C VAL A 78 -1.12 -7.37 5.52
N LEU A 79 -1.54 -8.58 5.19
CA LEU A 79 -2.00 -8.93 3.84
C LEU A 79 -3.44 -8.48 3.68
N LEU A 80 -3.70 -7.64 2.68
CA LEU A 80 -5.03 -7.09 2.44
C LEU A 80 -5.80 -8.04 1.51
N PRO A 81 -7.08 -8.36 1.80
CA PRO A 81 -7.86 -9.34 1.05
C PRO A 81 -8.45 -8.75 -0.26
N ILE A 82 -7.61 -8.07 -1.04
CA ILE A 82 -7.95 -7.45 -2.33
C ILE A 82 -6.88 -7.79 -3.36
N LYS A 83 -7.26 -7.69 -4.64
CA LYS A 83 -6.33 -7.81 -5.77
C LYS A 83 -5.94 -6.43 -6.27
N SER A 84 -4.72 -6.33 -6.77
CA SER A 84 -4.33 -5.22 -7.65
C SER A 84 -3.44 -5.73 -8.78
N VAL A 85 -3.55 -5.06 -9.93
CA VAL A 85 -2.74 -5.38 -11.09
C VAL A 85 -1.26 -5.07 -10.84
N GLY A 86 -0.40 -5.94 -11.36
CA GLY A 86 1.05 -5.83 -11.40
C GLY A 86 1.62 -6.36 -12.71
N VAL A 87 2.92 -6.23 -12.88
CA VAL A 87 3.67 -6.79 -14.00
C VAL A 87 4.88 -7.55 -13.45
N GLN A 88 4.97 -8.83 -13.80
CA GLN A 88 6.08 -9.71 -13.42
C GLN A 88 6.58 -10.40 -14.69
N GLY A 89 7.83 -10.09 -15.08
CA GLY A 89 8.33 -10.46 -16.41
C GLY A 89 7.50 -9.80 -17.51
N ASP A 90 7.05 -10.60 -18.48
CA ASP A 90 6.28 -10.12 -19.63
C ASP A 90 4.75 -10.19 -19.43
N CYS A 91 4.30 -10.71 -18.29
CA CYS A 91 2.90 -10.98 -18.01
C CYS A 91 2.30 -9.98 -17.02
N ARG A 92 1.04 -9.61 -17.25
CA ARG A 92 0.21 -8.95 -16.25
C ARG A 92 -0.26 -9.97 -15.21
N THR A 93 -0.23 -9.60 -13.93
CA THR A 93 -0.68 -10.43 -12.82
C THR A 93 -1.68 -9.67 -11.96
N TYR A 94 -2.61 -10.38 -11.32
CA TYR A 94 -3.50 -9.82 -10.30
C TYR A 94 -3.24 -10.56 -8.99
N SER A 95 -2.71 -9.86 -8.01
CA SER A 95 -2.24 -10.47 -6.77
C SER A 95 -2.41 -9.54 -5.59
N TYR A 96 -1.98 -10.00 -4.41
CA TYR A 96 -2.24 -9.34 -3.15
C TYR A 96 -1.57 -7.97 -3.02
N VAL A 97 -2.16 -7.18 -2.12
CA VAL A 97 -1.60 -5.93 -1.61
C VAL A 97 -1.20 -6.15 -0.15
N VAL A 98 -0.03 -5.65 0.24
CA VAL A 98 0.41 -5.63 1.65
C VAL A 98 0.31 -4.21 2.19
N GLY A 99 -0.24 -4.08 3.39
CA GLY A 99 -0.24 -2.86 4.18
C GLY A 99 0.81 -2.92 5.28
N LEU A 100 1.69 -1.93 5.33
CA LEU A 100 2.62 -1.68 6.42
C LEU A 100 2.04 -0.58 7.30
N SER A 101 2.12 -0.76 8.62
CA SER A 101 1.71 0.25 9.60
C SER A 101 2.71 0.29 10.75
N SER A 102 2.73 1.36 11.53
CA SER A 102 3.59 1.48 12.70
C SER A 102 2.86 2.24 13.80
N ALA A 103 3.28 2.03 15.06
CA ALA A 103 2.79 2.80 16.20
C ALA A 103 3.52 4.15 16.34
N GLU A 104 4.58 4.37 15.57
CA GLU A 104 5.34 5.61 15.59
C GLU A 104 4.57 6.75 14.90
N ALA A 105 4.63 7.94 15.49
CA ALA A 105 3.96 9.13 14.96
C ALA A 105 4.49 9.57 13.59
N LYS A 106 5.76 9.29 13.30
CA LYS A 106 6.41 9.64 12.03
C LYS A 106 6.80 8.37 11.26
N PRO A 107 6.42 8.24 9.97
CA PRO A 107 6.87 7.12 9.14
C PRO A 107 8.37 7.21 8.84
N ASP A 108 9.08 6.09 8.96
CA ASP A 108 10.44 5.96 8.41
C ASP A 108 10.36 5.54 6.92
N TRP A 109 10.34 6.53 6.03
CA TRP A 109 10.25 6.30 4.59
C TRP A 109 11.40 5.49 4.02
N GLU A 110 12.60 5.57 4.59
CA GLU A 110 13.75 4.80 4.12
C GLU A 110 13.52 3.31 4.37
N THR A 111 13.16 2.97 5.61
CA THR A 111 12.79 1.62 6.02
C THR A 111 11.60 1.09 5.21
N LEU A 112 10.54 1.88 5.05
CA LEU A 112 9.34 1.48 4.31
C LEU A 112 9.64 1.18 2.83
N PHE A 113 10.45 1.99 2.17
CA PHE A 113 10.83 1.76 0.77
C PHE A 113 11.83 0.59 0.61
N PHE A 114 12.67 0.33 1.61
CA PHE A 114 13.46 -0.89 1.66
C PHE A 114 12.56 -2.12 1.70
N MET A 115 11.59 -2.14 2.63
CA MET A 115 10.61 -3.23 2.73
C MET A 115 9.77 -3.38 1.45
N ALA A 116 9.40 -2.28 0.82
CA ALA A 116 8.64 -2.28 -0.43
C ALA A 116 9.37 -2.97 -1.60
N LYS A 117 10.71 -2.94 -1.61
CA LYS A 117 11.54 -3.66 -2.58
C LYS A 117 11.77 -5.12 -2.18
N THR A 118 11.92 -5.38 -0.89
CA THR A 118 12.30 -6.69 -0.36
C THR A 118 11.12 -7.66 -0.33
N ILE A 119 9.94 -7.22 0.10
CA ILE A 119 8.77 -8.11 0.27
C ILE A 119 8.37 -8.80 -1.06
N PRO A 120 8.19 -8.10 -2.20
CA PRO A 120 7.78 -8.76 -3.44
C PRO A 120 8.82 -9.72 -4.02
N ARG A 121 10.11 -9.58 -3.67
CA ARG A 121 11.17 -10.54 -4.03
C ARG A 121 11.00 -11.88 -3.32
N ILE A 122 10.45 -11.86 -2.10
CA ILE A 122 10.25 -13.04 -1.25
C ILE A 122 8.85 -13.64 -1.45
N CYS A 123 7.86 -12.76 -1.58
CA CYS A 123 6.45 -13.09 -1.74
C CYS A 123 6.01 -12.74 -3.17
N HIS A 124 6.23 -13.64 -4.13
CA HIS A 124 5.85 -13.40 -5.53
C HIS A 124 4.32 -13.27 -5.74
N ASN A 125 3.51 -13.71 -4.78
CA ASN A 125 2.07 -13.49 -4.75
C ASN A 125 1.67 -12.10 -4.19
N VAL A 126 2.59 -11.15 -4.11
CA VAL A 126 2.33 -9.77 -3.69
C VAL A 126 2.74 -8.83 -4.80
N ASN A 127 1.79 -8.05 -5.30
CA ASN A 127 2.02 -7.09 -6.36
C ASN A 127 2.33 -5.69 -5.82
N ARG A 128 1.81 -5.34 -4.63
CA ARG A 128 1.95 -3.99 -4.08
C ARG A 128 2.20 -3.97 -2.59
N ILE A 129 2.98 -2.98 -2.17
CA ILE A 129 3.27 -2.66 -0.79
C ILE A 129 2.81 -1.22 -0.55
N THR A 130 2.03 -1.02 0.50
CA THR A 130 1.48 0.27 0.90
C THR A 130 1.85 0.58 2.33
N TYR A 131 1.94 1.86 2.68
CA TYR A 131 1.94 2.31 4.07
C TYR A 131 0.53 2.79 4.46
N ILE A 132 0.03 2.38 5.61
CA ILE A 132 -1.29 2.75 6.14
C ILE A 132 -1.08 3.85 7.19
N PHE A 133 -1.62 5.04 6.95
CA PHE A 133 -1.53 6.15 7.90
C PHE A 133 -2.40 5.92 9.15
N GLY A 134 -1.94 6.42 10.29
CA GLY A 134 -2.57 6.29 11.61
C GLY A 134 -1.94 5.19 12.46
N GLU A 135 -2.64 4.77 13.53
CA GLU A 135 -2.17 3.76 14.48
C GLU A 135 -1.86 2.41 13.82
N ALA A 136 -1.00 1.62 14.46
CA ALA A 136 -0.64 0.29 14.00
C ALA A 136 -1.88 -0.61 13.84
N VAL A 137 -1.98 -1.27 12.69
CA VAL A 137 -3.08 -2.21 12.40
C VAL A 137 -2.78 -3.53 13.08
N ASN A 138 -3.57 -3.84 14.11
CA ASN A 138 -3.37 -5.03 14.94
C ASN A 138 -4.11 -6.25 14.40
N ASP A 139 -5.33 -6.03 13.91
CA ASP A 139 -6.23 -7.10 13.47
C ASP A 139 -6.08 -7.36 11.97
N GLN A 140 -6.19 -8.63 11.60
CA GLN A 140 -6.21 -9.03 10.20
C GLN A 140 -7.59 -8.73 9.60
N ILE A 141 -7.61 -8.07 8.45
CA ILE A 141 -8.84 -7.85 7.70
C ILE A 141 -9.16 -9.11 6.90
N GLN A 142 -10.35 -9.67 7.10
CA GLN A 142 -10.80 -10.92 6.47
C GLN A 142 -12.03 -10.73 5.58
N ASP A 143 -12.67 -9.56 5.62
CA ASP A 143 -13.82 -9.20 4.82
C ASP A 143 -13.59 -7.88 4.08
N VAL A 144 -14.45 -7.59 3.12
CA VAL A 144 -14.41 -6.37 2.32
C VAL A 144 -15.76 -5.67 2.38
N THR A 145 -15.77 -4.35 2.17
CA THR A 145 -17.01 -3.60 1.96
C THR A 145 -17.47 -3.82 0.52
N PRO A 146 -18.65 -4.41 0.27
CA PRO A 146 -19.15 -4.61 -1.09
C PRO A 146 -19.10 -3.31 -1.89
N THR A 147 -18.37 -3.31 -2.99
CA THR A 147 -18.05 -2.10 -3.75
C THR A 147 -18.17 -2.38 -5.24
N ILE A 148 -19.03 -1.60 -5.89
CA ILE A 148 -19.22 -1.57 -7.34
C ILE A 148 -19.11 -0.12 -7.82
N LEU A 149 -19.01 0.07 -9.14
CA LEU A 149 -19.01 1.38 -9.79
C LEU A 149 -20.41 2.03 -9.74
N SER A 150 -20.80 2.45 -8.54
CA SER A 150 -22.02 3.23 -8.31
C SER A 150 -21.71 4.72 -8.28
N PHE A 151 -22.75 5.54 -8.48
CA PHE A 151 -22.63 7.00 -8.41
C PHE A 151 -22.04 7.47 -7.07
N ASN A 152 -22.49 6.91 -5.94
CA ASN A 152 -22.00 7.30 -4.62
C ASN A 152 -20.52 6.98 -4.43
N VAL A 153 -20.09 5.79 -4.84
CA VAL A 153 -18.69 5.35 -4.76
C VAL A 153 -17.79 6.24 -5.62
N LEU A 154 -18.21 6.53 -6.85
CA LEU A 154 -17.49 7.45 -7.74
C LEU A 154 -17.49 8.88 -7.22
N SER A 155 -18.57 9.35 -6.59
CA SER A 155 -18.65 10.68 -5.98
C SER A 155 -17.66 10.83 -4.83
N THR A 156 -17.57 9.82 -3.95
CA THR A 156 -16.56 9.79 -2.88
C THR A 156 -15.15 9.83 -3.46
N LEU A 157 -14.85 8.98 -4.45
CA LEU A 157 -13.53 8.98 -5.07
C LEU A 157 -13.20 10.31 -5.75
N ARG A 158 -14.15 10.93 -6.46
CA ARG A 158 -13.99 12.27 -7.07
C ARG A 158 -13.62 13.31 -6.02
N GLN A 159 -14.26 13.27 -4.86
CA GLN A 159 -13.96 14.18 -3.75
C GLN A 159 -12.53 13.95 -3.24
N CYS A 160 -12.13 12.70 -3.00
CA CYS A 160 -10.77 12.36 -2.55
C CYS A 160 -9.70 12.76 -3.58
N ASP A 161 -9.93 12.48 -4.86
CA ASP A 161 -9.03 12.83 -5.97
C ASP A 161 -8.87 14.35 -6.09
N ASN A 162 -9.97 15.11 -5.98
CA ASN A 162 -9.93 16.57 -5.98
C ASN A 162 -9.15 17.13 -4.78
N ILE A 163 -9.33 16.57 -3.58
CA ILE A 163 -8.57 16.99 -2.38
C ILE A 163 -7.08 16.77 -2.61
N ALA A 164 -6.66 15.58 -3.06
CA ALA A 164 -5.26 15.27 -3.30
C ALA A 164 -4.62 16.25 -4.31
N HIS A 165 -5.27 16.44 -5.46
CA HIS A 165 -4.75 17.34 -6.50
C HIS A 165 -4.79 18.81 -6.10
N SER A 166 -5.77 19.23 -5.28
CA SER A 166 -5.83 20.59 -4.74
C SER A 166 -4.65 20.87 -3.82
N VAL A 167 -4.31 19.94 -2.91
CA VAL A 167 -3.15 20.08 -2.02
C VAL A 167 -1.85 20.13 -2.84
N LEU A 168 -1.68 19.25 -3.83
CA LEU A 168 -0.51 19.30 -4.72
C LEU A 168 -0.37 20.64 -5.46
N ALA A 169 -1.49 21.21 -5.91
CA ALA A 169 -1.54 22.49 -6.62
C ALA A 169 -1.22 23.67 -5.70
N GLN A 170 -1.80 23.71 -4.50
CA GLN A 170 -1.54 24.74 -3.48
C GLN A 170 -0.06 24.82 -3.10
N HIS A 171 0.62 23.68 -3.00
CA HIS A 171 2.04 23.59 -2.68
C HIS A 171 2.97 23.67 -3.91
N ASN A 172 2.43 23.88 -5.12
CA ASN A 172 3.18 23.97 -6.38
C ASN A 172 4.08 22.74 -6.68
N VAL A 173 3.69 21.55 -6.22
CA VAL A 173 4.48 20.31 -6.41
C VAL A 173 3.90 19.36 -7.45
N VAL A 174 2.85 19.75 -8.17
CA VAL A 174 2.21 18.95 -9.24
C VAL A 174 3.25 18.45 -10.25
N ASN A 175 4.17 19.30 -10.69
CA ASN A 175 5.15 18.95 -11.72
C ASN A 175 6.32 18.09 -11.20
N LYS A 176 6.40 17.80 -9.88
CA LYS A 176 7.47 16.94 -9.32
C LYS A 176 7.21 15.45 -9.51
N ILE A 177 5.98 15.08 -9.85
CA ILE A 177 5.56 13.70 -10.12
C ILE A 177 4.92 13.64 -11.50
N SER A 178 5.06 12.50 -12.17
CA SER A 178 4.51 12.30 -13.51
C SER A 178 2.99 12.09 -13.46
N GLN A 179 2.50 11.40 -12.43
CA GLN A 179 1.07 11.14 -12.22
C GLN A 179 0.78 10.86 -10.74
N MET A 180 -0.45 11.19 -10.29
CA MET A 180 -0.97 10.84 -8.96
C MET A 180 -2.32 10.12 -9.07
N PRO A 181 -2.37 8.80 -9.34
CA PRO A 181 -3.60 8.05 -9.10
C PRO A 181 -4.03 8.10 -7.63
N VAL A 182 -5.31 8.41 -7.42
CA VAL A 182 -5.99 8.24 -6.14
C VAL A 182 -6.95 7.08 -6.32
N VAL A 183 -6.84 6.06 -5.47
CA VAL A 183 -7.55 4.78 -5.64
C VAL A 183 -8.43 4.52 -4.43
N LEU A 184 -9.69 4.16 -4.65
CA LEU A 184 -10.61 3.74 -3.59
C LEU A 184 -10.56 2.22 -3.45
N ILE A 185 -10.35 1.72 -2.23
CA ILE A 185 -10.28 0.29 -1.92
C ILE A 185 -11.38 -0.13 -0.93
N PRO A 186 -11.93 -1.36 -1.05
CA PRO A 186 -13.09 -1.82 -0.29
C PRO A 186 -12.72 -2.30 1.12
N LEU A 187 -11.87 -1.57 1.84
CA LEU A 187 -11.35 -1.97 3.14
C LEU A 187 -11.78 -1.04 4.26
N HIS A 188 -12.34 -1.63 5.32
CA HIS A 188 -12.72 -0.99 6.57
C HIS A 188 -11.83 -1.49 7.71
N PHE A 189 -10.90 -0.63 8.13
CA PHE A 189 -9.98 -0.84 9.24
C PHE A 189 -10.63 -0.42 10.58
N ASP A 190 -9.96 -0.73 11.68
CA ASP A 190 -10.27 -0.26 13.04
C ASP A 190 -11.64 -0.67 13.57
N ARG A 191 -12.17 -1.78 13.07
CA ARG A 191 -13.37 -2.39 13.63
C ARG A 191 -13.01 -3.23 14.84
N ASP A 192 -13.82 -3.08 15.89
CA ASP A 192 -13.75 -4.00 17.03
C ASP A 192 -14.18 -5.40 16.58
N THR A 193 -13.25 -6.34 16.63
CA THR A 193 -13.45 -7.75 16.27
C THR A 193 -14.49 -8.43 17.16
N LEU A 194 -14.69 -7.93 18.39
CA LEU A 194 -15.70 -8.44 19.31
C LEU A 194 -17.11 -7.99 18.94
N CYS A 195 -17.26 -6.78 18.37
CA CYS A 195 -18.56 -6.21 18.04
C CYS A 195 -19.19 -6.76 16.75
N ARG A 196 -18.46 -7.56 15.95
CA ARG A 196 -18.92 -8.17 14.68
C ARG A 196 -19.66 -7.19 13.75
N GLY A 197 -19.24 -5.93 13.74
CA GLY A 197 -19.85 -4.91 12.88
C GLY A 197 -19.56 -5.15 11.40
N PRO A 198 -20.53 -4.93 10.49
CA PRO A 198 -20.32 -5.13 9.06
C PRO A 198 -19.29 -4.14 8.50
N SER A 199 -18.56 -4.55 7.47
CA SER A 199 -17.68 -3.66 6.70
C SER A 199 -18.52 -2.69 5.86
N CYS A 200 -18.55 -1.39 6.24
CA CYS A 200 -19.33 -0.35 5.58
C CYS A 200 -18.52 0.84 5.04
N GLN A 201 -17.28 1.02 5.51
CA GLN A 201 -16.38 2.09 5.06
C GLN A 201 -15.38 1.60 4.00
N ARG A 202 -14.73 2.53 3.32
CA ARG A 202 -13.70 2.27 2.30
C ARG A 202 -12.43 2.99 2.67
N SER A 203 -11.31 2.64 2.05
CA SER A 203 -10.05 3.34 2.27
C SER A 203 -9.53 3.90 0.96
N VAL A 204 -8.60 4.86 1.04
CA VAL A 204 -8.05 5.54 -0.15
C VAL A 204 -6.55 5.32 -0.21
N VAL A 205 -6.02 5.02 -1.39
CA VAL A 205 -4.59 4.91 -1.65
C VAL A 205 -4.13 6.11 -2.47
N LEU A 206 -3.09 6.78 -1.99
CA LEU A 206 -2.33 7.78 -2.74
C LEU A 206 -1.21 7.07 -3.50
N ARG A 207 -1.18 7.21 -4.82
CA ARG A 207 -0.15 6.62 -5.68
C ARG A 207 0.58 7.72 -6.44
N PRO A 208 1.57 8.41 -5.86
CA PRO A 208 2.45 9.25 -6.64
C PRO A 208 3.44 8.41 -7.42
N PHE A 209 3.60 8.72 -8.70
CA PHE A 209 4.44 7.98 -9.61
C PHE A 209 5.34 8.89 -10.43
N ILE A 210 6.59 8.48 -10.59
CA ILE A 210 7.61 9.18 -11.35
C ILE A 210 8.10 8.25 -12.44
N THR A 211 8.06 8.73 -13.67
CA THR A 211 8.48 7.97 -14.86
C THR A 211 8.80 8.92 -16.02
N ASN A 212 9.67 8.45 -16.91
CA ASN A 212 10.03 9.13 -18.14
C ASN A 212 9.25 8.57 -19.35
N ASP A 213 8.87 7.29 -19.33
CA ASP A 213 8.33 6.55 -20.48
C ASP A 213 7.11 5.67 -20.15
N PHE A 214 6.68 5.65 -18.88
CA PHE A 214 5.64 4.77 -18.33
C PHE A 214 5.91 3.26 -18.49
N MET A 215 7.07 2.84 -18.97
CA MET A 215 7.49 1.43 -19.05
C MET A 215 8.07 0.97 -17.72
N THR A 216 8.90 1.82 -17.11
CA THR A 216 9.38 1.65 -15.73
C THR A 216 9.03 2.90 -14.92
N GLY A 217 9.07 2.81 -13.59
CA GLY A 217 8.94 4.02 -12.79
C GLY A 217 9.02 3.78 -11.31
N LEU A 218 9.20 4.86 -10.58
CA LEU A 218 9.44 4.87 -9.16
C LEU A 218 8.19 5.38 -8.44
N ALA A 219 7.84 4.73 -7.32
CA ALA A 219 6.98 5.38 -6.34
C ALA A 219 7.70 6.61 -5.78
N ALA A 220 7.02 7.75 -5.73
CA ALA A 220 7.64 8.96 -5.20
C ALA A 220 7.87 8.78 -3.69
N GLN A 221 9.13 8.85 -3.26
CA GLN A 221 9.46 8.82 -1.84
C GLN A 221 9.21 10.21 -1.19
N PRO A 222 8.40 10.30 -0.12
CA PRO A 222 8.24 11.52 0.67
C PRO A 222 9.57 11.98 1.28
N GLY A 223 9.78 13.29 1.37
CA GLY A 223 11.04 13.91 1.79
C GLY A 223 12.16 13.90 0.74
N LYS A 224 12.03 13.10 -0.33
CA LYS A 224 12.99 13.05 -1.44
C LYS A 224 12.44 13.66 -2.73
N HIS A 225 11.31 13.17 -3.21
CA HIS A 225 10.73 13.59 -4.49
C HIS A 225 9.51 14.50 -4.30
N ILE A 226 8.71 14.21 -3.28
CA ILE A 226 7.57 15.02 -2.84
C ILE A 226 7.80 15.43 -1.38
N PRO A 227 7.49 16.67 -0.97
CA PRO A 227 7.65 17.06 0.43
C PRO A 227 6.75 16.21 1.34
N GLU A 228 7.26 15.85 2.50
CA GLU A 228 6.58 14.94 3.43
C GLU A 228 5.31 15.57 4.01
N GLU A 229 5.37 16.86 4.33
CA GLU A 229 4.27 17.65 4.85
C GLU A 229 3.07 17.68 3.90
N VAL A 230 3.30 17.72 2.59
CA VAL A 230 2.24 17.70 1.57
C VAL A 230 1.53 16.34 1.57
N VAL A 231 2.27 15.25 1.73
CA VAL A 231 1.71 13.89 1.80
C VAL A 231 0.87 13.70 3.07
N LEU A 232 1.37 14.17 4.21
CA LEU A 232 0.66 14.12 5.49
C LEU A 232 -0.61 14.97 5.46
N GLU A 233 -0.56 16.14 4.83
CA GLU A 233 -1.73 17.00 4.65
C GLU A 233 -2.79 16.34 3.76
N MET A 234 -2.40 15.75 2.63
CA MET A 234 -3.32 14.99 1.78
C MET A 234 -3.99 13.85 2.56
N ALA A 235 -3.20 13.07 3.30
CA ALA A 235 -3.72 11.96 4.09
C ALA A 235 -4.73 12.44 5.16
N LYS A 236 -4.40 13.52 5.87
CA LYS A 236 -5.29 14.13 6.87
C LYS A 236 -6.60 14.64 6.25
N ASN A 237 -6.52 15.37 5.13
CA ASN A 237 -7.67 15.97 4.48
C ASN A 237 -8.59 14.93 3.81
N ILE A 238 -8.02 13.84 3.27
CA ILE A 238 -8.82 12.74 2.70
C ILE A 238 -9.48 11.92 3.81
N LYS A 239 -8.81 11.73 4.95
CA LYS A 239 -9.36 10.96 6.07
C LYS A 239 -10.62 11.58 6.68
N SER A 240 -10.82 12.90 6.52
CA SER A 240 -12.04 13.59 6.98
C SER A 240 -13.24 13.43 6.04
N VAL A 241 -13.06 12.84 4.85
CA VAL A 241 -14.16 12.56 3.93
C VAL A 241 -15.08 11.48 4.51
N PRO A 242 -16.41 11.70 4.55
CA PRO A 242 -17.35 10.71 5.06
C PRO A 242 -17.23 9.35 4.35
N GLY A 243 -17.19 8.28 5.16
CA GLY A 243 -17.06 6.91 4.65
C GLY A 243 -15.63 6.45 4.39
N ILE A 244 -14.61 7.30 4.62
CA ILE A 244 -13.20 6.91 4.55
C ILE A 244 -12.70 6.38 5.89
N SER A 245 -12.28 5.11 5.91
CA SER A 245 -11.70 4.40 7.04
C SER A 245 -10.23 4.73 7.23
N ARG A 246 -9.36 4.46 6.27
CA ARG A 246 -7.93 4.82 6.32
C ARG A 246 -7.46 5.45 5.01
N VAL A 247 -6.34 6.15 5.08
CA VAL A 247 -5.58 6.57 3.90
C VAL A 247 -4.28 5.78 3.87
N LEU A 248 -3.88 5.37 2.67
CA LEU A 248 -2.71 4.57 2.38
C LEU A 248 -1.82 5.29 1.38
N TYR A 249 -0.54 4.94 1.34
CA TYR A 249 0.45 5.45 0.41
C TYR A 249 1.11 4.28 -0.33
N ASP A 250 1.07 4.26 -1.67
CA ASP A 250 1.69 3.19 -2.46
C ASP A 250 3.21 3.41 -2.55
N LEU A 251 3.96 2.41 -2.08
CA LEU A 251 5.42 2.39 -2.03
C LEU A 251 6.03 1.64 -3.23
N THR A 252 5.18 1.12 -4.13
CA THR A 252 5.58 0.15 -5.14
C THR A 252 6.03 0.82 -6.44
N SER A 253 7.26 0.51 -6.85
CA SER A 253 7.79 0.83 -8.18
C SER A 253 7.24 -0.10 -9.26
N LYS A 254 7.39 0.28 -10.53
CA LYS A 254 7.10 -0.56 -11.69
C LYS A 254 8.41 -1.07 -12.28
N PRO A 255 8.67 -2.39 -12.32
CA PRO A 255 7.92 -3.49 -11.67
C PRO A 255 8.17 -3.59 -10.14
N PRO A 256 7.37 -4.36 -9.35
CA PRO A 256 6.30 -5.28 -9.75
C PRO A 256 4.92 -4.63 -9.87
N GLY A 257 4.74 -3.40 -9.39
CA GLY A 257 3.49 -2.66 -9.54
C GLY A 257 3.31 -2.10 -10.94
N THR A 258 2.21 -1.39 -11.14
CA THR A 258 1.99 -0.53 -12.31
C THR A 258 1.59 0.87 -11.85
N THR A 259 1.31 1.77 -12.79
CA THR A 259 0.87 3.14 -12.47
C THR A 259 -0.52 3.15 -11.84
N GLU A 260 -1.51 2.57 -12.51
CA GLU A 260 -2.89 2.41 -12.02
C GLU A 260 -3.05 1.12 -11.21
N TRP A 261 -4.16 0.92 -10.50
CA TRP A 261 -4.40 -0.24 -9.61
C TRP A 261 -5.46 -1.23 -10.13
N GLU A 262 -6.40 -0.71 -10.92
CA GLU A 262 -7.62 -1.29 -11.52
C GLU A 262 -8.57 -2.04 -10.57
#